data_AF-A0A3D9GCX2-F1
#
_entry.id   AF-A0A3D9GCX2-F1
#
_cell.length_a   1.000
_cell.length_b   1.000
_cell.length_c   1.000
_cell.angle_alpha   90.00
_cell.angle_beta   90.00
_cell.angle_gamma   90.00
#
_symmetry.space_group_name_H-M   'P 1'
#
loop_
_entity.id
_entity.type
_entity.pdbx_description
1 polymer ?
#
loop_
_entity_poly.entity_id
_entity_poly.type
_entity_poly.pdbx_seq_one_letter_code
_entity_poly.pdbx_strand_id
1 'polypeptide(L)'
;MKRFKLPLNLQLFAEEDPPPVEEQPPVETPKTYTQADIDALTSKIDALTTDMKRKALEKAGLSGADIDNAIGYITGTSSEEIAASIDSLRDQLPVLARVAALTKPRGIDPNPGPRWKCNPKRADLGKVGQDTYQRLKQSGKLRRY
;
A
#
# COMPACT_ATOMS: atom_id res chain seq x y z
N MET A 1 -24.47 36.35 -87.17
CA MET A 1 -23.69 35.81 -86.03
C MET A 1 -23.76 34.29 -86.05
N LYS A 2 -22.66 33.60 -86.39
CA LYS A 2 -22.60 32.11 -86.41
C LYS A 2 -22.26 31.61 -85.01
N ARG A 3 -23.12 30.77 -84.42
CA ARG A 3 -22.89 30.11 -83.12
C ARG A 3 -22.01 28.88 -83.35
N PHE A 4 -20.78 28.90 -82.84
CA PHE A 4 -19.92 27.72 -82.77
C PHE A 4 -20.46 26.77 -81.70
N LYS A 5 -20.84 25.55 -82.08
CA LYS A 5 -21.13 24.47 -81.14
C LYS A 5 -19.84 23.69 -80.93
N LEU A 6 -19.26 23.79 -79.74
CA LEU A 6 -18.15 22.94 -79.32
C LEU A 6 -18.72 21.53 -79.03
N PRO A 7 -18.15 20.46 -79.60
CA PRO A 7 -18.46 19.11 -79.14
C PRO A 7 -17.84 18.93 -77.75
N LEU A 8 -18.69 18.87 -76.72
CA LEU A 8 -18.29 18.45 -75.38
C LEU A 8 -17.97 16.96 -75.44
N ASN A 9 -16.68 16.62 -75.57
CA ASN A 9 -16.20 15.25 -75.39
C ASN A 9 -16.27 14.92 -73.89
N LEU A 10 -17.40 14.41 -73.43
CA LEU A 10 -17.64 13.96 -72.06
C LEU A 10 -16.95 12.62 -71.72
N GLN A 11 -16.11 12.11 -72.63
CA GLN A 11 -15.43 10.81 -72.48
C GLN A 11 -14.14 10.87 -71.65
N LEU A 12 -13.75 12.04 -71.13
CA LEU A 12 -12.58 12.18 -70.24
C LEU A 12 -12.92 12.04 -68.74
N PHE A 13 -14.18 11.75 -68.38
CA PHE A 13 -14.62 11.64 -66.99
C PHE A 13 -15.24 10.28 -66.64
N ALA A 14 -15.09 9.28 -67.51
CA ALA A 14 -15.69 7.97 -67.33
C ALA A 14 -14.66 6.85 -67.56
N GLU A 15 -13.57 6.86 -66.80
CA GLU A 15 -12.73 5.68 -66.52
C GLU A 15 -11.58 6.11 -65.59
N GLU A 16 -11.84 6.13 -64.29
CA GLU A 16 -10.80 5.84 -63.29
C GLU A 16 -11.45 4.94 -62.26
N ASP A 17 -10.84 3.76 -62.10
CA ASP A 17 -11.29 2.63 -61.31
C ASP A 17 -11.72 3.00 -59.88
N PRO A 18 -12.67 2.28 -59.25
CA PRO A 18 -12.87 2.44 -57.82
C PRO A 18 -11.53 2.15 -57.13
N PRO A 19 -11.04 3.02 -56.23
CA PRO A 19 -9.80 2.77 -55.52
C PRO A 19 -9.91 1.41 -54.82
N PRO A 20 -8.81 0.63 -54.73
CA PRO A 20 -8.81 -0.61 -53.96
C PRO A 20 -9.31 -0.25 -52.57
N VAL A 21 -10.28 -1.02 -52.07
CA VAL A 21 -10.71 -0.97 -50.68
C VAL A 21 -9.47 -1.33 -49.86
N GLU A 22 -8.70 -0.32 -49.47
CA GLU A 22 -7.69 -0.46 -48.44
C GLU A 22 -8.43 -0.99 -47.22
N GLU A 23 -8.12 -2.22 -46.85
CA GLU A 23 -8.56 -2.83 -45.61
C GLU A 23 -8.24 -1.84 -44.49
N GLN A 24 -9.27 -1.13 -44.02
CA GLN A 24 -9.18 -0.38 -42.79
C GLN A 24 -8.64 -1.36 -41.73
N PRO A 25 -7.60 -1.00 -40.95
CA PRO A 25 -7.15 -1.86 -39.85
C PRO A 25 -8.38 -2.18 -39.00
N PRO A 26 -8.53 -3.42 -38.51
CA PRO A 26 -9.72 -3.82 -37.78
C PRO A 26 -9.98 -2.77 -36.71
N VAL A 27 -11.14 -2.11 -36.80
CA VAL A 27 -11.60 -1.17 -35.78
C VAL A 27 -11.55 -1.96 -34.49
N GLU A 28 -10.54 -1.69 -33.65
CA GLU A 28 -10.45 -2.27 -32.32
C GLU A 28 -11.78 -1.91 -31.66
N THR A 29 -12.63 -2.92 -31.50
CA THR A 29 -13.86 -2.77 -30.74
C THR A 29 -13.46 -2.11 -29.43
N PRO A 30 -14.09 -1.00 -29.03
CA PRO A 30 -13.67 -0.28 -27.84
C PRO A 30 -13.69 -1.30 -26.71
N LYS A 31 -12.52 -1.63 -26.16
CA LYS A 31 -12.42 -2.54 -25.02
C LYS A 31 -13.32 -1.95 -23.95
N THR A 32 -14.47 -2.59 -23.73
CA THR A 32 -15.41 -2.16 -22.71
C THR A 32 -14.76 -2.52 -21.38
N TYR A 33 -14.03 -1.56 -20.81
CA TYR A 33 -13.44 -1.72 -19.49
C TYR A 33 -14.57 -1.96 -18.51
N THR A 34 -14.54 -3.11 -17.84
CA THR A 34 -15.49 -3.37 -16.77
C THR A 34 -15.11 -2.54 -15.54
N GLN A 35 -16.07 -2.28 -14.64
CA GLN A 35 -15.76 -1.55 -13.41
C GLN A 35 -14.63 -2.21 -12.61
N ALA A 36 -14.55 -3.55 -12.64
CA ALA A 36 -13.48 -4.30 -11.99
C ALA A 36 -12.10 -4.02 -12.61
N ASP A 37 -12.02 -3.80 -13.93
CA ASP A 37 -10.78 -3.45 -14.60
C ASP A 37 -10.33 -2.03 -14.24
N ILE A 38 -11.29 -1.10 -14.11
CA ILE A 38 -11.03 0.27 -13.68
C ILE A 38 -10.53 0.27 -12.24
N ASP A 39 -11.18 -0.48 -11.34
CA ASP A 39 -10.79 -0.58 -9.92
C ASP A 39 -9.41 -1.25 -9.76
N ALA A 40 -9.08 -2.23 -10.61
CA ALA A 40 -7.76 -2.85 -10.64
C ALA A 40 -6.68 -1.88 -11.15
N LEU A 41 -7.00 -1.03 -12.12
CA LEU A 41 -6.08 -0.01 -12.64
C LEU A 41 -5.87 1.13 -11.65
N THR A 42 -6.93 1.62 -10.99
CA THR A 42 -6.81 2.65 -9.95
C THR A 42 -5.97 2.14 -8.78
N SER A 43 -6.20 0.91 -8.32
CA SER A 43 -5.39 0.29 -7.27
C SER A 43 -3.90 0.21 -7.64
N LYS A 44 -3.58 -0.07 -8.91
CA LYS A 44 -2.20 -0.08 -9.40
C LYS A 44 -1.60 1.33 -9.44
N ILE A 45 -2.36 2.32 -9.88
CA ILE A 45 -1.94 3.72 -9.90
C ILE A 45 -1.69 4.21 -8.46
N ASP A 46 -2.57 3.88 -7.53
CA ASP A 46 -2.42 4.25 -6.12
C ASP A 46 -1.16 3.60 -5.53
N ALA A 47 -0.90 2.33 -5.81
CA ALA A 47 0.35 1.68 -5.38
C ALA A 47 1.59 2.40 -5.94
N LEU A 48 1.61 2.70 -7.25
CA LEU A 48 2.73 3.41 -7.88
C LEU A 48 2.92 4.82 -7.32
N THR A 49 1.85 5.56 -7.06
CA THR A 49 1.94 6.90 -6.47
C THR A 49 2.46 6.85 -5.03
N THR A 50 2.04 5.85 -4.24
CA THR A 50 2.59 5.67 -2.88
C THR A 50 4.09 5.36 -2.90
N ASP A 51 4.55 4.54 -3.85
CA ASP A 51 5.98 4.25 -4.01
C ASP A 51 6.78 5.48 -4.46
N MET A 52 6.20 6.33 -5.32
CA MET A 52 6.81 7.61 -5.68
C MET A 52 6.93 8.55 -4.48
N LYS A 53 5.87 8.68 -3.67
CA LYS A 53 5.88 9.49 -2.44
C LYS A 53 6.92 8.98 -1.45
N ARG A 54 7.05 7.66 -1.28
CA ARG A 54 8.11 7.05 -0.45
C ARG A 54 9.51 7.44 -0.92
N LYS A 55 9.82 7.24 -2.20
CA LYS A 55 11.14 7.58 -2.76
C LYS A 55 11.45 9.08 -2.65
N ALA A 56 10.45 9.94 -2.81
CA ALA A 56 10.63 11.38 -2.67
C ALA A 56 10.91 11.78 -1.20
N LEU A 57 10.22 11.17 -0.25
CA LEU A 57 10.44 11.36 1.18
C LEU A 57 11.80 10.81 1.67
N GLU A 58 12.25 9.68 1.13
CA GLU A 58 13.60 9.14 1.38
C GLU A 58 14.67 10.14 0.94
N LYS A 59 14.51 10.73 -0.27
CA LYS A 59 15.42 11.79 -0.75
C LYS A 59 15.40 13.04 0.13
N ALA A 60 14.26 13.34 0.75
CA ALA A 60 14.14 14.44 1.71
C ALA A 60 14.79 14.14 3.07
N GLY A 61 15.26 12.90 3.30
CA GLY A 61 15.97 12.49 4.50
C GLY A 61 15.11 11.89 5.61
N LEU A 62 13.82 11.61 5.34
CA LEU A 62 12.97 10.87 6.28
C LEU A 62 13.26 9.36 6.17
N SER A 63 13.16 8.63 7.28
CA SER A 63 13.52 7.21 7.34
C SER A 63 12.37 6.32 7.81
N GLY A 64 12.21 5.17 7.15
CA GLY A 64 11.38 4.05 7.61
C GLY A 64 9.97 4.45 8.03
N ALA A 65 9.65 4.24 9.31
CA ALA A 65 8.31 4.48 9.86
C ALA A 65 7.83 5.94 9.75
N ASP A 66 8.75 6.91 9.70
CA ASP A 66 8.39 8.32 9.55
C ASP A 66 7.88 8.63 8.14
N ILE A 67 8.36 7.88 7.13
CA ILE A 67 7.86 7.97 5.76
C ILE A 67 6.40 7.54 5.73
N ASP A 68 6.07 6.37 6.27
CA ASP A 68 4.70 5.85 6.29
C ASP A 68 3.73 6.78 7.06
N ASN A 69 4.24 7.50 8.07
CA ASN A 69 3.48 8.52 8.78
C ASN A 69 3.30 9.81 7.96
N ALA A 70 4.30 10.18 7.16
CA ALA A 70 4.32 11.39 6.36
C ALA A 70 3.53 11.29 5.04
N ILE A 71 3.42 10.10 4.44
CA ILE A 71 2.74 9.88 3.15
C ILE A 71 1.32 10.48 3.12
N GLY A 72 0.59 10.40 4.23
CA GLY A 72 -0.79 10.90 4.33
C GLY A 72 -0.91 12.43 4.23
N TYR A 73 0.17 13.17 4.46
CA TYR A 73 0.18 14.64 4.38
C TYR A 73 0.60 15.17 3.01
N ILE A 74 1.12 14.31 2.14
CA ILE A 74 1.58 14.70 0.79
C ILE A 74 0.42 14.62 -0.20
N THR A 75 0.11 15.74 -0.80
CA THR A 75 -0.90 15.86 -1.86
C THR A 75 -0.28 15.75 -3.24
N GLY A 76 -1.09 15.37 -4.23
CA GLY A 76 -0.68 15.28 -5.64
C GLY A 76 -0.50 13.84 -6.13
N THR A 77 -0.65 13.69 -7.44
CA THR A 77 -0.49 12.42 -8.18
C THR A 77 0.70 12.46 -9.14
N SER A 78 1.11 13.66 -9.57
CA SER A 78 2.27 13.85 -10.42
C SER A 78 3.56 14.03 -9.60
N SER A 79 4.71 13.71 -10.21
CA SER A 79 6.01 13.84 -9.53
C SER A 79 6.33 15.27 -9.10
N GLU A 80 5.89 16.25 -9.89
CA GLU A 80 6.14 17.68 -9.63
C GLU A 80 5.28 18.20 -8.48
N GLU A 81 4.00 17.83 -8.45
CA GLU A 81 3.11 18.17 -7.32
C GLU A 81 3.58 17.53 -6.01
N ILE A 82 4.01 16.28 -6.06
CA ILE A 82 4.57 15.57 -4.90
C ILE A 82 5.81 16.31 -4.38
N ALA A 83 6.72 16.71 -5.28
CA ALA A 83 7.92 17.45 -4.91
C ALA A 83 7.57 18.84 -4.31
N ALA A 84 6.66 19.58 -4.95
CA ALA A 84 6.22 20.89 -4.45
C ALA A 84 5.53 20.78 -3.08
N SER A 85 4.72 19.73 -2.87
CA SER A 85 4.09 19.46 -1.58
C SER A 85 5.14 19.15 -0.51
N ILE A 86 6.13 18.30 -0.82
CA ILE A 86 7.24 17.98 0.09
C ILE A 86 8.05 19.24 0.42
N ASP A 87 8.36 20.07 -0.56
CA ASP A 87 9.13 21.30 -0.36
C ASP A 87 8.36 22.30 0.52
N SER A 88 7.05 22.45 0.32
CA SER A 88 6.21 23.30 1.17
C SER A 88 6.12 22.82 2.62
N LEU A 89 6.20 21.51 2.84
CA LEU A 89 6.09 20.88 4.15
C LEU A 89 7.45 20.49 4.74
N ARG A 90 8.57 20.81 4.10
CA ARG A 90 9.90 20.28 4.42
C ARG A 90 10.26 20.39 5.90
N ASP A 91 10.01 21.54 6.51
CA ASP A 91 10.31 21.80 7.92
C ASP A 91 9.29 21.15 8.88
N GLN A 92 8.07 20.90 8.41
CA GLN A 92 6.96 20.37 9.19
C GLN A 92 6.85 18.84 9.13
N LEU A 93 7.31 18.21 8.04
CA LEU A 93 7.29 16.77 7.82
C LEU A 93 7.85 15.94 9.00
N PRO A 94 9.03 16.25 9.58
CA PRO A 94 9.53 15.49 10.72
C PRO A 94 8.66 15.63 11.97
N VAL A 95 8.04 16.80 12.19
CA VAL A 95 7.13 17.02 13.32
C VAL A 95 5.83 16.25 13.11
N LEU A 96 5.25 16.33 11.91
CA LEU A 96 4.02 15.61 11.54
C LEU A 96 4.21 14.10 11.65
N ALA A 97 5.33 13.58 11.17
CA ALA A 97 5.67 12.16 11.30
C ALA A 97 5.73 11.72 12.77
N ARG A 98 6.32 12.55 13.64
CA ARG A 98 6.43 12.27 15.08
C ARG A 98 5.08 12.35 15.80
N VAL A 99 4.25 13.34 15.46
CA VAL A 99 2.90 13.47 16.02
C VAL A 99 2.04 12.27 15.60
N ALA A 100 2.08 11.88 14.32
CA ALA A 100 1.38 10.71 13.83
C ALA A 100 1.85 9.41 14.51
N ALA A 101 3.14 9.27 14.78
CA ALA A 101 3.69 8.13 15.52
C ALA A 101 3.18 8.06 16.98
N LEU A 102 2.90 9.21 17.60
CA LEU A 102 2.37 9.31 18.96
C LEU A 102 0.86 9.08 19.03
N THR A 103 0.11 9.50 18.01
CA THR A 103 -1.35 9.32 17.95
C THR A 103 -1.75 7.91 17.53
N LYS A 104 -0.87 7.17 16.84
CA LYS A 104 -1.10 5.75 16.58
C LYS A 104 -1.24 5.03 17.92
N PRO A 105 -2.36 4.32 18.18
CA PRO A 105 -2.53 3.60 19.43
C PRO A 105 -1.46 2.51 19.48
N ARG A 106 -0.35 2.79 20.18
CA ARG A 106 0.46 1.73 20.75
C ARG A 106 -0.52 0.98 21.63
N GLY A 107 -0.73 -0.30 21.37
CA GLY A 107 -1.69 -1.18 22.08
C GLY A 107 -1.35 -1.40 23.55
N ILE A 108 -1.09 -0.31 24.27
CA ILE A 108 -1.15 -0.21 25.71
C ILE A 108 -2.64 -0.20 25.97
N ASP A 109 -3.18 -1.38 26.22
CA ASP A 109 -4.53 -1.53 26.74
C ASP A 109 -4.69 -0.54 27.91
N PRO A 110 -5.55 0.48 27.77
CA PRO A 110 -5.75 1.50 28.80
C PRO A 110 -6.43 0.92 30.04
N ASN A 111 -6.74 -0.38 30.04
CA ASN A 111 -7.14 -1.11 31.22
C ASN A 111 -5.90 -1.56 32.01
N PRO A 112 -5.48 -0.85 33.08
CA PRO A 112 -4.61 -1.39 34.13
C PRO A 112 -5.38 -2.41 34.99
N GLY A 113 -6.34 -3.12 34.39
CA GLY A 113 -7.09 -4.20 35.02
C GLY A 113 -6.10 -5.12 35.72
N PRO A 114 -6.47 -5.68 36.88
CA PRO A 114 -5.54 -6.35 37.76
C PRO A 114 -4.78 -7.39 36.93
N ARG A 115 -3.50 -7.09 36.64
CA ARG A 115 -2.57 -8.03 36.01
C ARG A 115 -2.80 -9.32 36.75
N TRP A 116 -3.25 -10.36 36.05
CA TRP A 116 -3.64 -11.61 36.66
C TRP A 116 -2.55 -11.98 37.64
N LYS A 117 -2.83 -11.79 38.94
CA LYS A 117 -1.87 -12.14 39.97
C LYS A 117 -1.76 -13.64 39.78
N CYS A 118 -0.64 -14.11 39.28
CA CYS A 118 -0.31 -15.52 39.29
C CYS A 118 -0.37 -15.92 40.75
N ASN A 119 -1.54 -16.38 41.21
CA ASN A 119 -1.71 -16.90 42.54
C ASN A 119 -0.68 -18.02 42.64
N PRO A 120 0.29 -17.94 43.56
CA PRO A 120 1.31 -18.97 43.65
C PRO A 120 0.61 -20.31 43.83
N LYS A 121 0.99 -21.29 43.01
CA LYS A 121 0.41 -22.64 43.09
C LYS A 121 0.55 -23.11 44.54
N ARG A 122 -0.56 -23.52 45.16
CA ARG A 122 -0.54 -24.04 46.53
C ARG A 122 0.48 -25.18 46.59
N ALA A 123 1.46 -25.07 47.48
CA ALA A 123 2.47 -26.10 47.64
C ALA A 123 1.80 -27.42 48.06
N ASP A 124 2.16 -28.50 47.38
CA ASP A 124 1.72 -29.85 47.75
C ASP A 124 2.46 -30.29 49.02
N LEU A 125 1.80 -30.13 50.17
CA LEU A 125 2.38 -30.44 51.48
C LEU A 125 2.78 -31.91 51.60
N GLY A 126 2.14 -32.82 50.85
CA GLY A 126 2.48 -34.24 50.83
C GLY A 126 3.85 -34.48 50.21
N LYS A 127 4.14 -33.85 49.06
CA LYS A 127 5.47 -33.91 48.42
C LYS A 127 6.55 -33.27 49.28
N VAL A 128 6.26 -32.12 49.89
CA VAL A 128 7.21 -31.47 50.82
C VAL A 128 7.53 -32.40 52.00
N GLY A 129 6.54 -33.12 52.54
CA GLY A 129 6.73 -34.13 53.58
C GLY A 129 7.60 -35.31 53.13
N GLN A 130 7.38 -35.83 51.93
CA GLN A 130 8.18 -36.92 51.36
C GLN A 130 9.63 -36.49 51.10
N ASP A 131 9.84 -35.30 50.52
CA ASP A 131 11.17 -34.76 50.24
C ASP A 131 11.95 -34.50 51.53
N THR A 132 11.28 -33.92 52.53
CA THR A 132 11.90 -33.68 53.85
C THR A 132 12.24 -35.00 54.54
N TYR A 133 11.35 -36.00 54.50
CA TYR A 133 11.63 -37.34 55.02
C TYR A 133 12.83 -38.01 54.32
N GLN A 134 12.89 -37.95 52.98
CA GLN A 134 14.01 -38.51 52.23
C GLN A 134 15.33 -37.80 52.55
N ARG A 135 15.34 -36.46 52.64
CA ARG A 135 16.53 -35.70 53.07
C ARG A 135 16.98 -36.08 54.48
N LEU A 136 16.05 -36.21 55.42
CA LEU A 136 16.37 -36.60 56.80
C LEU A 136 16.91 -38.03 56.87
N LYS A 137 16.36 -38.96 56.08
CA LYS A 137 16.85 -40.33 55.94
C LYS A 137 18.26 -40.38 55.33
N GLN A 138 18.51 -39.61 54.25
CA GLN A 138 19.84 -39.53 53.62
C GLN A 138 20.89 -38.88 54.54
N SER A 139 20.49 -37.85 55.30
CA SER A 139 21.37 -37.19 56.29
C SER A 139 21.60 -38.01 57.57
N GLY A 140 21.06 -39.23 57.66
CA GLY A 140 21.23 -40.13 58.81
C GLY A 140 20.51 -39.68 60.09
N LYS A 141 19.70 -38.62 60.02
CA LYS A 141 18.98 -38.05 61.17
C LYS A 141 17.74 -38.86 61.57
N LEU A 142 17.27 -39.75 60.69
CA LEU A 142 16.23 -40.73 61.00
C LEU A 142 16.87 -42.11 61.12
N ARG A 143 16.93 -42.64 62.36
CA ARG A 143 17.29 -44.04 62.60
C ARG A 143 16.16 -44.94 62.12
N ARG A 144 16.51 -45.97 61.33
CA ARG A 144 15.61 -47.10 61.06
C ARG A 144 15.44 -47.83 62.39
N TYR A 145 14.24 -47.78 62.96
CA TYR A 145 13.83 -48.75 63.97
C TYR A 145 13.49 -50.07 63.27
#